data_AF-A0A845S6X7-F1
#
_entry.id   AF-A0A845S6X7-F1
#
_cell.length_a   1.000
_cell.length_b   1.000
_cell.length_c   1.000
_cell.angle_alpha   90.00
_cell.angle_beta   90.00
_cell.angle_gamma   90.00
#
_symmetry.space_group_name_H-M   'P 1'
#
loop_
_entity.id
_entity.type
_entity.pdbx_description
1 polymer ?
#
loop_
_entity_poly.entity_id
_entity_poly.type
_entity_poly.pdbx_seq_one_letter_code
_entity_poly.pdbx_strand_id
1 'polypeptide(L)'
;VSGPSNLRANVTTTGNSQTYSGAVTLSADTTLTDAGNILFSSTVDGAYALTIVNSGTGDVTFTGAVGGTAPLTGLTITTDVLTAAAINSTGTLSVTNGGASSITGIIGNGTTALAVTKAGAGTLTLSGANTYTGGTTITNGVAKVGISSTGTVTNGAFGTGSVTVNSAGAIDLNSYSVANALSLSGTGYSSSGALYNSHATLGATASGDITLAGATTIRNSTGSGTLTLSGTINGAQALTIKHWPSCFKRKRWNRYSVNKPFSFWSFNIRS
;
A
#
# COMPACT_ATOMS: atom_id res chain seq x y z
N VAL A 1 20.25 -18.75 -13.74
CA VAL A 1 21.08 -18.16 -14.82
C VAL A 1 22.10 -17.23 -14.21
N SER A 2 23.40 -17.40 -14.51
CA SER A 2 24.48 -16.72 -13.79
C SER A 2 25.02 -15.43 -14.43
N GLY A 3 24.85 -15.27 -15.75
CA GLY A 3 25.25 -14.07 -16.50
C GLY A 3 24.08 -13.17 -16.88
N PRO A 4 24.33 -12.09 -17.66
CA PRO A 4 23.26 -11.28 -18.24
C PRO A 4 22.27 -12.16 -19.00
N SER A 5 20.99 -11.94 -18.76
CA SER A 5 19.91 -12.76 -19.32
C SER A 5 19.00 -11.90 -20.17
N ASN A 6 18.63 -12.38 -21.36
CA ASN A 6 17.60 -11.75 -22.18
C ASN A 6 16.35 -12.64 -22.16
N LEU A 7 15.27 -12.15 -21.56
CA LEU A 7 13.99 -12.84 -21.53
C LEU A 7 13.14 -12.38 -22.71
N ARG A 8 12.83 -13.34 -23.59
CA ARG A 8 12.09 -13.15 -24.85
C ARG A 8 10.80 -13.96 -24.90
N ALA A 9 10.55 -14.75 -23.87
CA ALA A 9 9.44 -15.67 -23.76
C ALA A 9 9.15 -15.93 -22.28
N ASN A 10 7.97 -16.49 -22.02
CA ASN A 10 7.57 -16.90 -20.68
C ASN A 10 8.45 -18.02 -20.15
N VAL A 11 8.64 -18.06 -18.83
CA VAL A 11 9.38 -19.12 -18.13
C VAL A 11 8.47 -19.74 -17.08
N THR A 12 8.32 -21.06 -17.12
CA THR A 12 7.59 -21.81 -16.10
C THR A 12 8.49 -22.86 -15.49
N THR A 13 8.61 -22.83 -14.17
CA THR A 13 9.26 -23.87 -13.36
C THR A 13 8.24 -24.43 -12.37
N THR A 14 8.32 -25.72 -12.06
CA THR A 14 7.41 -26.38 -11.12
C THR A 14 8.19 -26.85 -9.89
N GLY A 15 8.05 -26.13 -8.78
CA GLY A 15 8.62 -26.49 -7.47
C GLY A 15 10.12 -26.22 -7.31
N ASN A 16 10.77 -25.61 -8.31
CA ASN A 16 12.18 -25.23 -8.27
C ASN A 16 12.28 -23.71 -8.45
N SER A 17 12.95 -23.04 -7.52
CA SER A 17 13.20 -21.60 -7.57
C SER A 17 13.85 -21.13 -8.88
N GLN A 18 13.44 -19.96 -9.39
CA GLN A 18 14.12 -19.23 -10.46
C GLN A 18 15.12 -18.23 -9.89
N THR A 19 16.40 -18.37 -10.26
CA THR A 19 17.44 -17.42 -9.87
C THR A 19 18.12 -16.82 -11.09
N TYR A 20 18.08 -15.49 -11.20
CA TYR A 20 18.76 -14.69 -12.21
C TYR A 20 19.81 -13.82 -11.51
N SER A 21 21.08 -14.24 -11.50
CA SER A 21 22.11 -13.51 -10.75
C SER A 21 22.77 -12.38 -11.54
N GLY A 22 22.67 -12.38 -12.87
CA GLY A 22 23.08 -11.27 -13.74
C GLY A 22 21.91 -10.33 -14.05
N ALA A 23 22.23 -9.20 -14.71
CA ALA A 23 21.23 -8.25 -15.18
C ALA A 23 20.26 -8.92 -16.18
N VAL A 24 18.97 -8.63 -16.04
CA VAL A 24 17.92 -9.15 -16.91
C VAL A 24 17.41 -8.05 -17.83
N THR A 25 17.38 -8.33 -19.13
CA THR A 25 16.72 -7.49 -20.13
C THR A 25 15.48 -8.20 -20.66
N LEU A 26 14.32 -7.55 -20.59
CA LEU A 26 13.12 -7.98 -21.29
C LEU A 26 13.19 -7.49 -22.73
N SER A 27 12.96 -8.40 -23.68
CA SER A 27 12.82 -8.06 -25.11
C SER A 27 11.46 -8.48 -25.69
N ALA A 28 10.54 -8.91 -24.82
CA ALA A 28 9.14 -9.14 -25.06
C ALA A 28 8.40 -9.11 -23.72
N ASP A 29 7.08 -8.94 -23.75
CA ASP A 29 6.25 -9.15 -22.55
C ASP A 29 6.49 -10.57 -22.03
N THR A 30 6.83 -10.67 -20.74
CA THR A 30 7.33 -11.91 -20.14
C THR A 30 6.52 -12.26 -18.91
N THR A 31 6.06 -13.51 -18.85
CA THR A 31 5.48 -14.11 -17.66
C THR A 31 6.43 -15.12 -17.05
N LEU A 32 6.74 -14.97 -15.76
CA LEU A 32 7.44 -15.96 -14.96
C LEU A 32 6.46 -16.66 -14.04
N THR A 33 6.44 -17.99 -14.07
CA THR A 33 5.57 -18.82 -13.22
C THR A 33 6.41 -19.80 -12.42
N ASP A 34 6.21 -19.81 -11.10
CA ASP A 34 6.87 -20.71 -10.16
C ASP A 34 5.97 -20.97 -8.94
N ALA A 35 6.36 -21.93 -8.10
CA ALA A 35 5.89 -22.11 -6.73
C ALA A 35 7.00 -21.95 -5.67
N GLY A 36 8.27 -21.97 -6.09
CA GLY A 36 9.46 -21.66 -5.28
C GLY A 36 9.86 -20.19 -5.36
N ASN A 37 11.05 -19.83 -4.90
CA ASN A 37 11.48 -18.43 -4.89
C ASN A 37 11.83 -17.93 -6.29
N ILE A 38 11.54 -16.67 -6.59
CA ILE A 38 12.02 -15.98 -7.79
C ILE A 38 12.94 -14.85 -7.36
N LEU A 39 14.23 -14.96 -7.67
CA LEU A 39 15.26 -14.03 -7.27
C LEU A 39 15.91 -13.37 -8.49
N PHE A 40 15.89 -12.05 -8.51
CA PHE A 40 16.72 -11.21 -9.38
C PHE A 40 17.80 -10.55 -8.52
N SER A 41 19.06 -10.95 -8.71
CA SER A 41 20.19 -10.41 -7.94
C SER A 41 20.76 -9.10 -8.51
N SER A 42 20.23 -8.64 -9.65
CA SER A 42 20.67 -7.44 -10.35
C SER A 42 19.47 -6.73 -10.98
N THR A 43 19.72 -5.79 -11.90
CA THR A 43 18.66 -5.00 -12.53
C THR A 43 17.75 -5.85 -13.42
N VAL A 44 16.50 -5.40 -13.56
CA VAL A 44 15.54 -5.92 -14.53
C VAL A 44 15.05 -4.74 -15.36
N ASP A 45 15.41 -4.69 -16.63
CA ASP A 45 15.13 -3.55 -17.51
C ASP A 45 14.47 -4.00 -18.82
N GLY A 46 13.81 -3.08 -19.51
CA GLY A 46 13.24 -3.28 -20.85
C GLY A 46 11.82 -2.75 -20.93
N ALA A 47 11.49 -2.05 -22.02
CA ALA A 47 10.19 -1.41 -22.23
C ALA A 47 9.06 -2.43 -22.56
N TYR A 48 8.90 -3.44 -21.69
CA TYR A 48 7.95 -4.53 -21.79
C TYR A 48 7.34 -4.82 -20.42
N ALA A 49 6.23 -5.54 -20.42
CA ALA A 49 5.56 -5.95 -19.19
C ALA A 49 6.24 -7.18 -18.59
N LEU A 50 6.37 -7.19 -17.26
CA LEU A 50 6.74 -8.38 -16.50
C LEU A 50 5.58 -8.81 -15.62
N THR A 51 5.13 -10.04 -15.81
CA THR A 51 4.16 -10.69 -14.93
C THR A 51 4.86 -11.80 -14.17
N ILE A 52 4.78 -11.80 -12.85
CA ILE A 52 5.28 -12.85 -11.98
C ILE A 52 4.10 -13.50 -11.28
N VAL A 53 3.94 -14.81 -11.49
CA VAL A 53 2.93 -15.64 -10.85
C VAL A 53 3.66 -16.65 -9.97
N ASN A 54 3.91 -16.28 -8.72
CA ASN A 54 4.44 -17.17 -7.70
C ASN A 54 3.32 -17.60 -6.76
N SER A 55 2.63 -18.69 -7.12
CA SER A 55 1.40 -19.14 -6.43
C SER A 55 1.64 -20.08 -5.25
N GLY A 56 2.91 -20.36 -4.91
CA GLY A 56 3.29 -21.14 -3.74
C GLY A 56 3.55 -20.28 -2.51
N THR A 57 4.31 -20.83 -1.56
CA THR A 57 4.88 -20.06 -0.41
C THR A 57 6.22 -19.42 -0.77
N GLY A 58 6.55 -19.36 -2.07
CA GLY A 58 7.78 -18.77 -2.56
C GLY A 58 7.72 -17.24 -2.53
N ASP A 59 8.89 -16.65 -2.36
CA ASP A 59 9.08 -15.21 -2.34
C ASP A 59 9.57 -14.68 -3.68
N VAL A 60 9.27 -13.41 -3.95
CA VAL A 60 9.82 -12.66 -5.07
C VAL A 60 10.77 -11.61 -4.52
N THR A 61 12.03 -11.65 -4.96
CA THR A 61 13.06 -10.71 -4.50
C THR A 61 13.72 -10.01 -5.69
N PHE A 62 13.70 -8.68 -5.67
CA PHE A 62 14.50 -7.83 -6.53
C PHE A 62 15.54 -7.10 -5.68
N THR A 63 16.80 -7.54 -5.74
CA THR A 63 17.88 -6.85 -5.02
C THR A 63 18.36 -5.60 -5.77
N GLY A 64 18.23 -5.59 -7.10
CA GLY A 64 18.53 -4.46 -7.98
C GLY A 64 17.28 -3.65 -8.34
N ALA A 65 17.51 -2.52 -9.02
CA ALA A 65 16.42 -1.69 -9.54
C ALA A 65 15.64 -2.40 -10.66
N VAL A 66 14.33 -2.22 -10.67
CA VAL A 66 13.44 -2.66 -11.76
C VAL A 66 13.08 -1.44 -12.61
N GLY A 67 13.31 -1.51 -13.91
CA GLY A 67 13.07 -0.45 -14.87
C GLY A 67 13.98 0.77 -14.71
N GLY A 68 15.16 0.60 -14.12
CA GLY A 68 16.07 1.71 -13.80
C GLY A 68 16.58 2.45 -15.04
N THR A 69 17.06 1.72 -16.05
CA THR A 69 17.57 2.31 -17.30
C THR A 69 16.53 2.32 -18.41
N ALA A 70 15.69 1.29 -18.46
CA ALA A 70 14.57 1.18 -19.38
C ALA A 70 13.32 0.79 -18.58
N PRO A 71 12.48 1.79 -18.20
CA PRO A 71 11.27 1.56 -17.41
C PRO A 71 10.38 0.47 -18.02
N LEU A 72 9.86 -0.41 -17.16
CA LEU A 72 8.93 -1.44 -17.60
C LEU A 72 7.60 -0.82 -18.02
N THR A 73 6.92 -1.38 -19.01
CA THR A 73 5.57 -0.92 -19.38
C THR A 73 4.50 -1.44 -18.42
N GLY A 74 4.83 -2.41 -17.58
CA GLY A 74 4.00 -2.85 -16.47
C GLY A 74 4.71 -3.90 -15.62
N LEU A 75 4.36 -3.96 -14.34
CA LEU A 75 4.86 -4.95 -13.40
C LEU A 75 3.69 -5.51 -12.58
N THR A 76 3.39 -6.79 -12.77
CA THR A 76 2.40 -7.52 -11.98
C THR A 76 3.09 -8.62 -11.20
N ILE A 77 2.90 -8.67 -9.89
CA ILE A 77 3.55 -9.64 -9.00
C ILE A 77 2.49 -10.31 -8.14
N THR A 78 2.43 -11.63 -8.18
CA THR A 78 1.75 -12.47 -7.19
C THR A 78 2.79 -13.29 -6.46
N THR A 79 2.81 -13.25 -5.12
CA THR A 79 3.84 -13.89 -4.28
C THR A 79 3.36 -14.06 -2.84
N ASP A 80 4.07 -14.83 -2.01
CA ASP A 80 3.88 -14.72 -0.56
C ASP A 80 4.50 -13.41 -0.03
N VAL A 81 5.83 -13.29 -0.04
CA VAL A 81 6.54 -12.05 0.30
C VAL A 81 7.26 -11.46 -0.91
N LEU A 82 7.08 -10.15 -1.10
CA LEU A 82 7.88 -9.32 -2.00
C LEU A 82 8.91 -8.53 -1.21
N THR A 83 10.18 -8.61 -1.63
CA THR A 83 11.22 -7.65 -1.24
C THR A 83 11.76 -6.99 -2.50
N ALA A 84 11.64 -5.66 -2.61
CA ALA A 84 12.14 -4.93 -3.76
C ALA A 84 12.87 -3.63 -3.39
N ALA A 85 13.88 -3.31 -4.18
CA ALA A 85 14.54 -2.00 -4.19
C ALA A 85 13.69 -0.97 -4.96
N ALA A 86 14.32 -0.14 -5.81
CA ALA A 86 13.62 0.85 -6.63
C ALA A 86 12.84 0.17 -7.77
N ILE A 87 11.67 0.72 -8.09
CA ILE A 87 10.82 0.27 -9.20
C ILE A 87 10.45 1.48 -10.06
N ASN A 88 10.62 1.36 -11.36
CA ASN A 88 10.17 2.36 -12.32
C ASN A 88 9.35 1.68 -13.41
N SER A 89 8.11 2.13 -13.57
CA SER A 89 7.21 1.64 -14.61
C SER A 89 6.35 2.77 -15.17
N THR A 90 6.03 2.69 -16.46
CA THR A 90 5.20 3.67 -17.18
C THR A 90 3.72 3.26 -17.27
N GLY A 91 3.36 2.01 -16.97
CA GLY A 91 1.97 1.56 -17.01
C GLY A 91 1.39 1.31 -15.63
N THR A 92 1.48 0.07 -15.17
CA THR A 92 0.91 -0.38 -13.89
C THR A 92 1.94 -1.03 -12.99
N LEU A 93 1.76 -0.90 -11.68
CA LEU A 93 2.41 -1.71 -10.67
C LEU A 93 1.32 -2.40 -9.85
N SER A 94 1.17 -3.71 -9.98
CA SER A 94 0.20 -4.49 -9.22
C SER A 94 0.92 -5.51 -8.35
N VAL A 95 0.72 -5.45 -7.03
CA VAL A 95 1.32 -6.36 -6.06
C VAL A 95 0.22 -7.10 -5.31
N THR A 96 0.18 -8.42 -5.49
CA THR A 96 -0.67 -9.36 -4.76
C THR A 96 0.21 -10.19 -3.83
N ASN A 97 0.33 -9.77 -2.57
CA ASN A 97 1.16 -10.48 -1.58
C ASN A 97 0.33 -11.13 -0.47
N GLY A 98 0.75 -12.32 -0.03
CA GLY A 98 0.17 -13.06 1.10
C GLY A 98 0.75 -12.66 2.46
N GLY A 99 2.06 -12.49 2.52
CA GLY A 99 2.85 -12.19 3.72
C GLY A 99 3.22 -10.72 3.88
N ALA A 100 4.24 -10.44 4.70
CA ALA A 100 4.73 -9.09 4.96
C ALA A 100 5.79 -8.67 3.93
N SER A 101 5.38 -7.88 2.95
CA SER A 101 6.21 -7.38 1.86
C SER A 101 6.75 -5.97 2.10
N SER A 102 7.85 -5.63 1.42
CA SER A 102 8.43 -4.29 1.45
C SER A 102 8.97 -3.87 0.08
N ILE A 103 8.74 -2.58 -0.24
CA ILE A 103 9.44 -1.87 -1.30
C ILE A 103 10.19 -0.73 -0.62
N THR A 104 11.52 -0.86 -0.57
CA THR A 104 12.40 0.07 0.18
C THR A 104 12.88 1.23 -0.68
N GLY A 105 13.00 1.01 -1.99
CA GLY A 105 13.40 2.04 -2.94
C GLY A 105 12.23 2.92 -3.39
N ILE A 106 12.56 3.95 -4.17
CA ILE A 106 11.58 4.84 -4.78
C ILE A 106 10.82 4.08 -5.87
N ILE A 107 9.49 4.17 -5.82
CA ILE A 107 8.61 3.86 -6.94
C ILE A 107 8.47 5.15 -7.75
N GLY A 108 9.02 5.14 -8.95
CA GLY A 108 8.93 6.23 -9.92
C GLY A 108 8.00 5.87 -11.07
N ASN A 109 7.53 6.90 -11.76
CA ASN A 109 6.95 6.77 -13.08
C ASN A 109 7.87 7.44 -14.10
N GLY A 110 7.81 6.97 -15.35
CA GLY A 110 8.41 7.70 -16.47
C GLY A 110 7.56 8.91 -16.83
N THR A 111 7.11 8.99 -18.07
CA THR A 111 6.33 10.14 -18.58
C THR A 111 4.84 10.05 -18.29
N THR A 112 4.31 8.83 -18.12
CA THR A 112 2.89 8.54 -17.89
C THR A 112 2.61 8.28 -16.42
N ALA A 113 1.40 8.62 -15.94
CA ALA A 113 1.02 8.37 -14.56
C ALA A 113 0.92 6.86 -14.27
N LEU A 114 1.74 6.38 -13.33
CA LEU A 114 1.74 4.97 -12.91
C LEU A 114 0.62 4.70 -11.90
N ALA A 115 -0.29 3.80 -12.25
CA ALA A 115 -1.30 3.30 -11.30
C ALA A 115 -0.70 2.17 -10.44
N VAL A 116 -0.75 2.35 -9.11
CA VAL A 116 -0.25 1.35 -8.15
C VAL A 116 -1.43 0.62 -7.52
N THR A 117 -1.41 -0.71 -7.54
CA THR A 117 -2.45 -1.56 -6.92
C THR A 117 -1.82 -2.47 -5.88
N LYS A 118 -2.36 -2.43 -4.67
CA LYS A 118 -2.12 -3.40 -3.61
C LYS A 118 -3.30 -4.36 -3.52
N ALA A 119 -3.02 -5.65 -3.60
CA ALA A 119 -3.95 -6.77 -3.46
C ALA A 119 -3.34 -7.87 -2.58
N GLY A 120 -4.08 -8.95 -2.37
CA GLY A 120 -3.69 -10.03 -1.46
C GLY A 120 -3.84 -9.65 0.01
N ALA A 121 -3.91 -10.65 0.87
CA ALA A 121 -4.20 -10.51 2.30
C ALA A 121 -3.03 -9.91 3.11
N GLY A 122 -1.83 -9.89 2.53
CA GLY A 122 -0.61 -9.47 3.19
C GLY A 122 -0.50 -7.96 3.42
N THR A 123 0.57 -7.58 4.11
CA THR A 123 0.96 -6.18 4.32
C THR A 123 2.02 -5.80 3.31
N LEU A 124 1.90 -4.66 2.64
CA LEU A 124 2.96 -4.07 1.80
C LEU A 124 3.44 -2.78 2.45
N THR A 125 4.69 -2.75 2.89
CA THR A 125 5.31 -1.55 3.45
C THR A 125 5.99 -0.74 2.33
N LEU A 126 5.61 0.53 2.21
CA LEU A 126 6.16 1.47 1.23
C LEU A 126 7.03 2.50 1.96
N SER A 127 8.36 2.38 1.83
CA SER A 127 9.32 3.21 2.57
C SER A 127 10.05 4.24 1.72
N GLY A 128 10.01 4.10 0.38
CA GLY A 128 10.57 5.08 -0.53
C GLY A 128 9.78 6.38 -0.54
N ALA A 129 10.47 7.51 -0.75
CA ALA A 129 9.87 8.79 -1.11
C ALA A 129 9.34 8.71 -2.55
N ASN A 130 8.25 7.98 -2.75
CA ASN A 130 7.75 7.63 -4.07
C ASN A 130 7.29 8.89 -4.82
N THR A 131 7.54 8.93 -6.12
CA THR A 131 7.30 10.10 -6.97
C THR A 131 6.23 9.86 -8.03
N TYR A 132 5.68 8.64 -8.14
CA TYR A 132 4.62 8.36 -9.10
C TYR A 132 3.41 9.28 -8.92
N THR A 133 2.82 9.67 -10.05
CA THR A 133 1.74 10.66 -10.09
C THR A 133 0.35 10.05 -10.24
N GLY A 134 0.26 8.76 -10.60
CA GLY A 134 -1.00 8.04 -10.61
C GLY A 134 -1.49 7.71 -9.20
N GLY A 135 -2.72 7.21 -9.12
CA GLY A 135 -3.35 6.84 -7.85
C GLY A 135 -2.84 5.51 -7.30
N THR A 136 -2.95 5.35 -5.98
CA THR A 136 -2.81 4.05 -5.31
C THR A 136 -4.17 3.45 -5.02
N THR A 137 -4.41 2.19 -5.39
CA THR A 137 -5.64 1.45 -5.05
C THR A 137 -5.30 0.27 -4.15
N ILE A 138 -5.92 0.19 -2.99
CA ILE A 138 -5.76 -0.90 -2.02
C ILE A 138 -7.05 -1.72 -2.08
N THR A 139 -6.99 -2.83 -2.81
CA THR A 139 -8.14 -3.72 -3.05
C THR A 139 -8.35 -4.73 -1.91
N ASN A 140 -7.26 -5.20 -1.29
CA ASN A 140 -7.26 -6.12 -0.16
C ASN A 140 -5.95 -6.00 0.64
N GLY A 141 -5.97 -6.47 1.89
CA GLY A 141 -4.82 -6.46 2.79
C GLY A 141 -4.48 -5.05 3.28
N VAL A 142 -3.22 -4.85 3.64
CA VAL A 142 -2.76 -3.60 4.26
C VAL A 142 -1.67 -2.95 3.42
N ALA A 143 -1.79 -1.66 3.14
CA ALA A 143 -0.66 -0.83 2.76
C ALA A 143 -0.16 -0.09 3.99
N LYS A 144 1.10 -0.33 4.36
CA LYS A 144 1.73 0.23 5.55
C LYS A 144 2.70 1.33 5.16
N VAL A 145 2.58 2.47 5.83
CA VAL A 145 3.39 3.66 5.57
C VAL A 145 4.76 3.51 6.22
N GLY A 146 5.83 3.75 5.45
CA GLY A 146 7.21 3.79 5.94
C GLY A 146 7.85 5.18 5.89
N ILE A 147 7.17 6.18 5.33
CA ILE A 147 7.63 7.56 5.24
C ILE A 147 6.45 8.53 5.15
N SER A 148 6.60 9.72 5.74
CA SER A 148 5.54 10.75 5.73
C SER A 148 5.42 11.47 4.38
N SER A 149 4.20 11.88 4.02
CA SER A 149 3.92 13.02 3.13
C SER A 149 3.32 14.17 3.93
N THR A 150 3.69 15.41 3.61
CA THR A 150 3.23 16.63 4.31
C THR A 150 2.94 17.76 3.33
N GLY A 151 2.02 18.66 3.69
CA GLY A 151 1.68 19.84 2.88
C GLY A 151 1.25 19.49 1.45
N THR A 152 1.77 20.23 0.47
CA THR A 152 1.64 19.87 -0.96
C THR A 152 2.47 18.61 -1.22
N VAL A 153 1.80 17.52 -1.60
CA VAL A 153 2.47 16.23 -1.79
C VAL A 153 3.34 16.25 -3.05
N THR A 154 4.65 16.34 -2.87
CA THR A 154 5.65 16.17 -3.94
C THR A 154 6.26 14.77 -3.96
N ASN A 155 6.15 14.04 -2.86
CA ASN A 155 6.49 12.63 -2.71
C ASN A 155 5.93 12.08 -1.37
N GLY A 156 6.05 10.77 -1.18
CA GLY A 156 5.72 10.07 0.07
C GLY A 156 5.48 8.59 -0.17
N ALA A 157 4.97 7.87 0.83
CA ALA A 157 4.70 6.43 0.69
C ALA A 157 3.74 6.12 -0.47
N PHE A 158 2.78 7.00 -0.75
CA PHE A 158 1.75 6.81 -1.78
C PHE A 158 1.93 7.66 -3.05
N GLY A 159 3.16 8.12 -3.33
CA GLY A 159 3.39 9.02 -4.46
C GLY A 159 2.67 10.36 -4.26
N THR A 160 2.30 11.00 -5.36
CA THR A 160 1.62 12.31 -5.35
C THR A 160 0.12 12.21 -5.67
N GLY A 161 -0.35 11.07 -6.17
CA GLY A 161 -1.76 10.83 -6.49
C GLY A 161 -2.64 10.56 -5.26
N SER A 162 -3.95 10.43 -5.50
CA SER A 162 -4.91 10.03 -4.47
C SER A 162 -4.79 8.55 -4.10
N VAL A 163 -5.22 8.19 -2.89
CA VAL A 163 -5.25 6.80 -2.41
C VAL A 163 -6.69 6.33 -2.25
N THR A 164 -7.05 5.24 -2.91
CA THR A 164 -8.36 4.58 -2.79
C THR A 164 -8.23 3.29 -1.98
N VAL A 165 -9.08 3.13 -0.98
CA VAL A 165 -9.17 1.93 -0.14
C VAL A 165 -10.54 1.30 -0.34
N ASN A 166 -10.55 0.10 -0.92
CA ASN A 166 -11.77 -0.70 -1.07
C ASN A 166 -12.11 -1.42 0.23
N SER A 167 -13.30 -2.04 0.29
CA SER A 167 -13.88 -2.58 1.52
C SER A 167 -13.01 -3.59 2.30
N ALA A 168 -12.13 -4.33 1.61
CA ALA A 168 -11.21 -5.31 2.20
C ALA A 168 -9.78 -4.77 2.40
N GLY A 169 -9.50 -3.53 1.98
CA GLY A 169 -8.21 -2.88 2.11
C GLY A 169 -8.08 -2.06 3.39
N ALA A 170 -6.85 -1.76 3.80
CA ALA A 170 -6.59 -0.79 4.86
C ALA A 170 -5.27 -0.03 4.64
N ILE A 171 -5.22 1.19 5.18
CA ILE A 171 -3.98 1.94 5.38
C ILE A 171 -3.59 1.84 6.85
N ASP A 172 -2.35 1.39 7.09
CA ASP A 172 -1.69 1.49 8.39
C ASP A 172 -0.68 2.65 8.35
N LEU A 173 -0.98 3.75 9.05
CA LEU A 173 -0.10 4.92 9.07
C LEU A 173 1.19 4.71 9.83
N ASN A 174 1.26 3.72 10.73
CA ASN A 174 2.50 3.33 11.39
C ASN A 174 3.34 4.52 11.93
N SER A 175 2.72 5.45 12.65
CA SER A 175 3.30 6.71 13.17
C SER A 175 3.69 7.80 12.16
N TYR A 176 3.42 7.62 10.87
CA TYR A 176 3.72 8.60 9.83
C TYR A 176 2.52 9.50 9.50
N SER A 177 2.80 10.57 8.75
CA SER A 177 1.76 11.45 8.20
C SER A 177 1.48 11.15 6.74
N VAL A 178 0.23 11.22 6.32
CA VAL A 178 -0.19 11.09 4.92
C VAL A 178 -1.02 12.30 4.53
N ALA A 179 -0.50 13.10 3.61
CA ALA A 179 -1.15 14.30 3.06
C ALA A 179 -1.90 14.04 1.75
N ASN A 180 -1.78 12.84 1.17
CA ASN A 180 -2.53 12.44 -0.02
C ASN A 180 -4.04 12.45 0.27
N ALA A 181 -4.86 12.84 -0.72
CA ALA A 181 -6.30 12.69 -0.63
C ALA A 181 -6.67 11.19 -0.55
N LEU A 182 -7.57 10.85 0.36
CA LEU A 182 -7.99 9.49 0.65
C LEU A 182 -9.45 9.27 0.25
N SER A 183 -9.74 8.17 -0.45
CA SER A 183 -11.09 7.69 -0.73
C SER A 183 -11.27 6.36 -0.02
N LEU A 184 -12.12 6.31 1.01
CA LEU A 184 -12.22 5.18 1.94
C LEU A 184 -13.57 4.47 1.83
N SER A 185 -13.55 3.15 1.97
CA SER A 185 -14.74 2.29 1.98
C SER A 185 -14.52 1.08 2.91
N GLY A 186 -15.58 0.69 3.61
CA GLY A 186 -15.65 -0.55 4.40
C GLY A 186 -15.06 -0.49 5.81
N THR A 187 -15.01 -1.66 6.44
CA THR A 187 -14.51 -1.84 7.82
C THR A 187 -13.00 -2.04 7.89
N GLY A 188 -12.33 -2.03 6.73
CA GLY A 188 -10.92 -2.34 6.57
C GLY A 188 -10.59 -3.83 6.61
N TYR A 189 -9.33 -4.15 6.32
CA TYR A 189 -8.80 -5.50 6.40
C TYR A 189 -8.92 -6.08 7.82
N SER A 190 -9.56 -7.26 7.94
CA SER A 190 -9.80 -7.96 9.21
C SER A 190 -10.38 -7.06 10.32
N SER A 191 -11.25 -6.12 9.96
CA SER A 191 -11.88 -5.15 10.88
C SER A 191 -10.91 -4.18 11.60
N SER A 192 -9.73 -3.97 11.02
CA SER A 192 -8.72 -3.01 11.54
C SER A 192 -9.13 -1.55 11.34
N GLY A 193 -10.15 -1.27 10.55
CA GLY A 193 -10.47 0.06 10.01
C GLY A 193 -9.81 0.26 8.64
N ALA A 194 -10.50 0.94 7.72
CA ALA A 194 -9.97 1.31 6.39
C ALA A 194 -8.75 2.25 6.52
N LEU A 195 -8.68 3.00 7.62
CA LEU A 195 -7.53 3.78 8.04
C LEU A 195 -7.28 3.53 9.53
N TYR A 196 -6.04 3.23 9.89
CA TYR A 196 -5.63 3.10 11.28
C TYR A 196 -4.16 3.44 11.51
N ASN A 197 -3.80 3.56 12.78
CA ASN A 197 -2.42 3.60 13.23
C ASN A 197 -2.14 2.36 14.08
N SER A 198 -1.20 1.51 13.66
CA SER A 198 -0.74 0.36 14.44
C SER A 198 0.26 0.73 15.53
N HIS A 199 0.87 1.91 15.48
CA HIS A 199 1.93 2.26 16.41
C HIS A 199 1.38 2.52 17.82
N ALA A 200 1.86 1.77 18.81
CA ALA A 200 1.26 1.74 20.15
C ALA A 200 1.35 3.07 20.92
N THR A 201 2.41 3.85 20.72
CA THR A 201 2.70 5.06 21.53
C THR A 201 2.79 6.35 20.70
N LEU A 202 3.38 6.29 19.51
CA LEU A 202 3.51 7.42 18.61
C LEU A 202 2.23 7.67 17.81
N GLY A 203 1.85 8.94 17.68
CA GLY A 203 0.73 9.36 16.86
C GLY A 203 1.05 9.34 15.37
N ALA A 204 0.00 9.42 14.56
CA ALA A 204 0.04 9.49 13.11
C ALA A 204 -1.01 10.51 12.62
N THR A 205 -0.84 11.05 11.42
CA THR A 205 -1.76 12.08 10.88
C THR A 205 -2.21 11.74 9.46
N ALA A 206 -3.51 11.77 9.20
CA ALA A 206 -4.04 11.90 7.85
C ALA A 206 -4.45 13.36 7.63
N SER A 207 -3.66 14.10 6.85
CA SER A 207 -3.86 15.53 6.63
C SER A 207 -4.48 15.89 5.28
N GLY A 208 -4.49 14.96 4.32
CA GLY A 208 -5.25 15.11 3.09
C GLY A 208 -6.75 14.94 3.33
N ASP A 209 -7.55 15.44 2.39
CA ASP A 209 -9.00 15.28 2.43
C ASP A 209 -9.40 13.79 2.39
N ILE A 210 -10.42 13.44 3.16
CA ILE A 210 -10.96 12.09 3.27
C ILE A 210 -12.37 12.08 2.67
N THR A 211 -12.55 11.34 1.59
CA THR A 211 -13.86 11.08 1.00
C THR A 211 -14.36 9.70 1.44
N LEU A 212 -15.57 9.64 1.97
CA LEU A 212 -16.25 8.40 2.31
C LEU A 212 -16.97 7.86 1.07
N ALA A 213 -16.29 7.02 0.30
CA ALA A 213 -16.84 6.35 -0.89
C ALA A 213 -17.83 5.22 -0.53
N GLY A 214 -17.77 4.73 0.70
CA GLY A 214 -18.70 3.78 1.29
C GLY A 214 -18.84 3.98 2.80
N ALA A 215 -19.71 3.21 3.45
CA ALA A 215 -19.74 3.15 4.91
C ALA A 215 -18.35 2.74 5.42
N THR A 216 -17.72 3.60 6.23
CA THR A 216 -16.28 3.51 6.53
C THR A 216 -16.06 3.38 8.02
N THR A 217 -15.15 2.49 8.43
CA THR A 217 -14.60 2.47 9.78
C THR A 217 -13.19 3.05 9.79
N ILE A 218 -12.93 4.05 10.62
CA ILE A 218 -11.58 4.53 10.96
C ILE A 218 -11.28 4.10 12.39
N ARG A 219 -10.07 3.59 12.64
CA ARG A 219 -9.72 3.04 13.95
C ARG A 219 -8.40 3.58 14.47
N ASN A 220 -8.37 3.97 15.73
CA ASN A 220 -7.10 4.12 16.44
C ASN A 220 -6.80 2.82 17.20
N SER A 221 -5.95 1.96 16.62
CA SER A 221 -6.09 0.51 16.86
C SER A 221 -5.53 0.03 18.20
N THR A 222 -4.56 0.70 18.80
CA THR A 222 -3.97 0.28 20.09
C THR A 222 -3.20 1.40 20.77
N GLY A 223 -3.27 1.47 22.10
CA GLY A 223 -2.35 2.28 22.92
C GLY A 223 -2.62 3.79 22.92
N SER A 224 -1.62 4.58 23.32
CA SER A 224 -1.73 6.04 23.47
C SER A 224 -1.40 6.81 22.19
N GLY A 225 -0.89 6.15 21.14
CA GLY A 225 -0.62 6.77 19.86
C GLY A 225 -1.91 7.35 19.28
N THR A 226 -1.95 8.65 19.01
CA THR A 226 -3.15 9.33 18.50
C THR A 226 -3.20 9.25 16.98
N LEU A 227 -4.32 8.79 16.42
CA LEU A 227 -4.64 9.02 15.01
C LEU A 227 -5.31 10.40 14.87
N THR A 228 -4.62 11.33 14.23
CA THR A 228 -5.12 12.68 13.95
C THR A 228 -5.66 12.74 12.52
N LEU A 229 -6.87 13.25 12.35
CA LEU A 229 -7.45 13.57 11.04
C LEU A 229 -7.55 15.09 10.96
N SER A 230 -6.84 15.71 10.01
CA SER A 230 -6.82 17.18 9.87
C SER A 230 -7.30 17.70 8.52
N GLY A 231 -7.45 16.82 7.53
CA GLY A 231 -8.15 17.14 6.28
C GLY A 231 -9.66 17.19 6.46
N THR A 232 -10.38 17.68 5.45
CA THR A 232 -11.85 17.63 5.46
C THR A 232 -12.33 16.18 5.37
N ILE A 233 -13.48 15.87 5.97
CA ILE A 233 -14.13 14.55 5.82
C ILE A 233 -15.45 14.78 5.09
N ASN A 234 -15.55 14.25 3.87
CA ASN A 234 -16.66 14.48 2.93
C ASN A 234 -17.34 13.16 2.54
N GLY A 235 -18.57 13.25 2.03
CA GLY A 235 -19.36 12.10 1.53
C GLY A 235 -20.62 11.85 2.37
N ALA A 236 -21.68 11.35 1.72
CA ALA A 236 -22.98 11.10 2.37
C ALA A 236 -23.05 9.77 3.16
N GLN A 237 -21.93 9.05 3.25
CA GLN A 237 -21.86 7.70 3.80
C GLN A 237 -21.61 7.71 5.31
N ALA A 238 -22.02 6.64 6.00
CA ALA A 238 -21.81 6.51 7.43
C ALA A 238 -20.31 6.42 7.79
N LEU A 239 -19.89 7.17 8.81
CA LEU A 239 -18.57 7.07 9.43
C LEU A 239 -18.66 6.43 10.81
N THR A 240 -17.89 5.36 11.01
CA THR A 240 -17.69 4.74 12.34
C THR A 240 -16.27 5.03 12.80
N ILE A 241 -16.10 5.70 13.93
CA ILE A 241 -14.80 5.88 14.58
C ILE A 241 -14.70 4.91 15.75
N LYS A 242 -13.71 4.02 15.74
CA LYS A 242 -13.40 3.14 16.88
C LYS A 242 -12.08 3.56 17.51
N HIS A 243 -12.05 3.65 18.84
CA HIS A 243 -10.83 3.92 19.59
C HIS A 243 -10.65 2.90 20.70
N TRP A 244 -9.43 2.75 21.19
CA TRP A 244 -9.16 1.93 22.37
C TRP A 244 -9.71 2.63 23.63
N PRO A 245 -10.26 1.90 24.63
CA PRO A 245 -10.91 2.51 25.80
C PRO A 245 -10.01 3.45 26.62
N SER A 246 -8.67 3.29 26.59
CA SER A 246 -7.74 4.07 27.42
C SER A 246 -7.37 5.46 26.89
N CYS A 247 -7.79 5.86 25.68
CA CYS A 247 -7.41 7.15 25.08
C CYS A 247 -8.29 8.34 25.54
N PHE A 248 -9.18 8.18 26.52
CA PHE A 248 -10.12 9.23 26.93
C PHE A 248 -9.48 10.21 27.94
N LYS A 249 -8.94 11.34 27.46
CA LYS A 249 -8.92 12.57 28.29
C LYS A 249 -10.17 13.40 27.95
N ARG A 250 -11.12 13.45 28.87
CA ARG A 250 -12.31 14.33 28.80
C ARG A 250 -11.87 15.77 28.51
N LYS A 251 -12.04 16.28 27.29
CA LYS A 251 -12.30 17.71 27.10
C LYS A 251 -13.76 17.92 27.51
N ARG A 252 -13.98 18.61 28.63
CA ARG A 252 -15.31 19.07 29.04
C ARG A 252 -15.85 19.99 27.93
N TRP A 253 -16.76 19.48 27.11
CA TRP A 253 -17.70 20.32 26.37
C TRP A 253 -18.93 20.52 27.25
N ASN A 254 -19.47 21.74 27.27
CA ASN A 254 -20.50 22.15 28.21
C ASN A 254 -21.74 21.23 28.16
N ARG A 255 -22.24 20.93 29.37
CA ARG A 255 -23.35 20.03 29.71
C ARG A 255 -24.58 20.17 28.81
N TYR A 256 -25.06 19.04 28.28
CA TYR A 256 -26.47 18.65 28.43
C TYR A 256 -26.53 17.29 29.12
N SER A 257 -27.35 17.23 30.17
CA SER A 257 -27.47 16.10 31.09
C SER A 257 -28.36 15.02 30.50
N VAL A 258 -27.87 13.78 30.36
CA VAL A 258 -28.72 12.58 30.45
C VAL A 258 -27.91 11.45 31.09
N ASN A 259 -28.56 10.73 32.01
CA ASN A 259 -28.03 9.71 32.90
C ASN A 259 -28.21 8.29 32.29
N LYS A 260 -27.20 7.41 32.46
CA LYS A 260 -27.15 5.93 32.23
C LYS A 260 -26.76 5.40 30.82
N PRO A 261 -26.42 4.09 30.68
CA PRO A 261 -25.07 3.51 30.71
C PRO A 261 -24.55 3.06 29.32
N PHE A 262 -23.28 2.62 29.26
CA PHE A 262 -22.53 2.13 28.09
C PHE A 262 -23.36 1.61 26.90
N SER A 263 -23.33 2.33 25.78
CA SER A 263 -23.64 1.80 24.44
C SER A 263 -22.88 2.61 23.38
N PHE A 264 -22.43 1.92 22.33
CA PHE A 264 -21.77 2.46 21.13
C PHE A 264 -22.44 3.74 20.62
N TRP A 265 -21.66 4.81 20.41
CA TRP A 265 -22.14 5.99 19.70
C TRP A 265 -21.74 5.89 18.23
N SER A 266 -22.74 5.78 17.34
CA SER A 266 -22.61 6.15 15.92
C SER A 266 -22.97 7.63 15.81
N PHE A 267 -22.04 8.47 15.37
CA PHE A 267 -22.35 9.85 15.01
C PHE A 267 -22.83 9.87 13.55
N ASN A 268 -24.13 10.08 13.33
CA ASN A 268 -24.64 10.49 12.04
C ASN A 268 -24.38 12.00 11.89
N ILE A 269 -23.41 12.37 11.05
CA ILE A 269 -23.27 13.74 10.59
C ILE A 269 -24.30 13.93 9.46
N ARG A 270 -25.38 14.68 9.72
CA ARG A 270 -26.19 15.24 8.65
C ARG A 270 -25.56 16.57 8.24
N SER A 271 -25.41 16.74 6.93
CA SER A 271 -24.97 17.96 6.25
C SER A 271 -25.78 19.18 6.68
#